data_AF-A0A7S1LEB8-F1
#
_entry.id   AF-A0A7S1LEB8-F1
#
_cell.length_a   1.000
_cell.length_b   1.000
_cell.length_c   1.000
_cell.angle_alpha   90.00
_cell.angle_beta   90.00
_cell.angle_gamma   90.00
#
_symmetry.space_group_name_H-M   'P 1'
#
loop_
_entity.id
_entity.type
_entity.pdbx_description
1 polymer ?
#
loop_
_entity_poly.entity_id
_entity_poly.type
_entity_poly.pdbx_seq_one_letter_code
_entity_poly.pdbx_strand_id
1 'polypeptide(L)'
;VPLERRFAFYDQVHTTGMDIRHTPHAVAALTLGKDMTFRDYAQGAYRMRGIAKGQRIHLLMPPEVHALLRRQLALANVQAAPAPGPGCEVPAAESAQTAALLRDVAGWLVVNSMGSERLQFNQLCLQNVANVYRKRGFTEILSKGTAGVTPQGGDAGA
;
A
#
# COMPACT_ATOMS: atom_id res chain seq x y z
N VAL A 1 -22.89 21.64 10.64
CA VAL A 1 -23.37 20.71 9.59
C VAL A 1 -23.91 19.43 10.24
N PRO A 2 -25.16 19.01 9.96
CA PRO A 2 -25.74 17.73 10.43
C PRO A 2 -24.86 16.54 10.07
N LEU A 3 -24.88 15.46 10.87
CA LEU A 3 -24.01 14.30 10.68
C LEU A 3 -24.19 13.66 9.31
N GLU A 4 -25.42 13.52 8.80
CA GLU A 4 -25.67 12.96 7.47
C GLU A 4 -25.18 13.83 6.29
N ARG A 5 -24.92 15.12 6.52
CA ARG A 5 -24.42 16.04 5.49
C ARG A 5 -22.91 16.24 5.52
N ARG A 6 -22.21 15.54 6.42
CA ARG A 6 -20.74 15.63 6.51
C ARG A 6 -20.12 14.67 5.52
N PHE A 7 -19.15 15.18 4.77
CA PHE A 7 -18.26 14.36 3.97
C PHE A 7 -16.95 14.17 4.74
N ALA A 8 -16.46 12.94 4.77
CA ALA A 8 -15.17 12.61 5.34
C ALA A 8 -14.22 12.23 4.20
N PHE A 9 -13.10 12.92 4.13
CA PHE A 9 -12.06 12.63 3.15
C PHE A 9 -10.88 11.97 3.85
N TYR A 10 -10.46 10.80 3.34
CA TYR A 10 -9.31 10.08 3.83
C TYR A 10 -8.15 10.27 2.87
N ASP A 11 -7.18 11.11 3.27
CA ASP A 11 -5.89 11.17 2.61
C ASP A 11 -4.99 10.05 3.16
N GLN A 12 -4.62 9.10 2.31
CA GLN A 12 -3.97 7.85 2.72
C GLN A 12 -2.66 8.12 3.49
N VAL A 13 -1.84 9.08 3.03
CA VAL A 13 -0.54 9.39 3.62
C VAL A 13 -0.68 10.12 4.96
N HIS A 14 -1.68 10.99 5.08
CA HIS A 14 -1.79 11.93 6.20
C HIS A 14 -2.85 11.57 7.26
N THR A 15 -3.60 10.46 7.07
CA THR A 15 -4.67 10.04 8.02
C THR A 15 -4.44 8.64 8.61
N THR A 16 -3.22 8.13 8.55
CA THR A 16 -2.83 6.89 9.23
C THR A 16 -3.11 6.99 10.73
N GLY A 17 -3.78 5.96 11.29
CA GLY A 17 -4.15 5.92 12.72
C GLY A 17 -5.43 6.65 13.12
N MET A 18 -5.98 7.54 12.30
CA MET A 18 -7.22 8.29 12.62
C MET A 18 -8.48 7.40 12.55
N ASP A 19 -9.27 7.31 13.62
CA ASP A 19 -10.56 6.58 13.63
C ASP A 19 -11.74 7.56 13.66
N ILE A 20 -12.33 7.82 12.50
CA ILE A 20 -13.51 8.70 12.37
C ILE A 20 -14.76 7.82 12.38
N ARG A 21 -15.65 8.06 13.35
CA ARG A 21 -16.93 7.35 13.44
C ARG A 21 -17.88 7.84 12.35
N HIS A 22 -18.32 6.92 11.49
CA HIS A 22 -19.33 7.18 10.46
C HIS A 22 -20.73 6.78 10.92
N THR A 23 -21.75 7.29 10.24
CA THR A 23 -23.14 6.87 10.46
C THR A 23 -23.33 5.39 10.04
N PRO A 24 -24.30 4.68 10.63
CA PRO A 24 -24.54 3.26 10.29
C PRO A 24 -24.85 3.00 8.81
N HIS A 25 -25.42 3.99 8.12
CA HIS A 25 -25.78 3.92 6.70
C HIS A 25 -24.78 4.65 5.79
N ALA A 26 -23.57 4.94 6.29
CA ALA A 26 -22.56 5.64 5.52
C ALA A 26 -22.14 4.83 4.28
N VAL A 27 -21.98 5.55 3.16
CA VAL A 27 -21.51 5.01 1.90
C VAL A 27 -20.19 5.68 1.56
N ALA A 28 -19.15 4.88 1.34
CA ALA A 28 -17.84 5.36 0.95
C ALA A 28 -17.58 5.09 -0.53
N ALA A 29 -16.80 5.97 -1.16
CA ALA A 29 -16.19 5.72 -2.46
C ALA A 29 -14.71 5.37 -2.24
N LEU A 30 -14.28 4.20 -2.71
CA LEU A 30 -12.90 3.75 -2.62
C LEU A 30 -12.30 3.71 -4.02
N THR A 31 -11.27 4.52 -4.25
CA THR A 31 -10.58 4.58 -5.55
C THR A 31 -9.50 3.53 -5.64
N LEU A 32 -9.43 2.81 -6.76
CA LEU A 32 -8.38 1.83 -7.05
C LEU A 32 -7.28 2.47 -7.88
N GLY A 33 -6.02 2.33 -7.43
CA GLY A 33 -4.82 2.84 -8.12
C GLY A 33 -3.97 1.73 -8.73
N LYS A 34 -3.12 2.07 -9.71
CA LYS A 34 -2.27 1.10 -10.45
C LYS A 34 -1.27 0.33 -9.56
N ASP A 35 -0.70 0.99 -8.56
CA ASP A 35 0.33 0.43 -7.67
C ASP A 35 -0.22 0.05 -6.28
N MET A 36 -1.55 -0.05 -6.16
CA MET A 36 -2.17 -0.38 -4.88
C MET A 36 -1.95 -1.87 -4.57
N THR A 37 -1.65 -2.17 -3.31
CA THR A 37 -1.57 -3.55 -2.80
C THR A 37 -2.87 -3.97 -2.12
N PHE A 38 -3.05 -5.26 -1.89
CA PHE A 38 -4.22 -5.75 -1.15
C PHE A 38 -4.30 -5.15 0.27
N ARG A 39 -3.13 -4.92 0.88
CA ARG A 39 -3.03 -4.25 2.19
C ARG A 39 -3.63 -2.85 2.15
N ASP A 40 -3.22 -2.03 1.18
CA ASP A 40 -3.68 -0.64 1.08
C ASP A 40 -5.18 -0.56 0.83
N TYR A 41 -5.68 -1.43 -0.07
CA TYR A 41 -7.10 -1.57 -0.36
C TYR A 41 -7.90 -1.95 0.89
N ALA A 42 -7.47 -3.00 1.60
CA ALA A 42 -8.14 -3.48 2.81
C ALA A 42 -8.09 -2.44 3.93
N GLN A 43 -6.95 -1.77 4.12
CA GLN A 43 -6.77 -0.72 5.10
C GLN A 43 -7.73 0.46 4.85
N GLY A 44 -7.90 0.86 3.59
CA GLY A 44 -8.87 1.88 3.20
C GLY A 44 -10.31 1.43 3.46
N ALA A 45 -10.66 0.21 3.05
CA ALA A 45 -12.00 -0.35 3.23
C ALA A 45 -12.39 -0.48 4.72
N TYR A 46 -11.46 -0.93 5.57
CA TYR A 46 -11.71 -1.15 7.00
C TYR A 46 -11.83 0.12 7.84
N ARG A 47 -11.68 1.31 7.25
CA ARG A 47 -12.12 2.57 7.90
C ARG A 47 -13.64 2.59 8.07
N MET A 48 -14.38 1.92 7.19
CA MET A 48 -15.81 1.66 7.35
C MET A 48 -16.02 0.49 8.31
N ARG A 49 -15.94 0.76 9.62
CA ARG A 49 -16.04 -0.26 10.70
C ARG A 49 -17.33 -1.09 10.64
N GLY A 50 -18.39 -0.55 10.05
CA GLY A 50 -19.69 -1.20 9.90
C GLY A 50 -19.91 -1.84 8.53
N ILE A 51 -18.85 -2.18 7.78
CA ILE A 51 -19.01 -2.86 6.48
C ILE A 51 -19.81 -4.16 6.67
N ALA A 52 -20.76 -4.41 5.76
CA ALA A 52 -21.75 -5.50 5.86
C ALA A 52 -22.76 -5.38 7.04
N LYS A 53 -22.73 -4.30 7.81
CA LYS A 53 -23.69 -3.95 8.88
C LYS A 53 -24.41 -2.62 8.59
N GLY A 54 -24.70 -2.37 7.32
CA GLY A 54 -25.36 -1.14 6.84
C GLY A 54 -24.43 -0.18 6.10
N GLN A 55 -23.13 -0.18 6.40
CA GLN A 55 -22.16 0.60 5.64
C GLN A 55 -21.77 -0.12 4.34
N ARG A 56 -21.59 0.66 3.27
CA ARG A 56 -21.27 0.16 1.93
C ARG A 56 -20.10 0.91 1.32
N ILE A 57 -19.42 0.26 0.38
CA ILE A 57 -18.30 0.84 -0.38
C ILE A 57 -18.60 0.68 -1.86
N HIS A 58 -18.48 1.78 -2.61
CA HIS A 58 -18.42 1.77 -4.06
C HIS A 58 -16.96 1.81 -4.50
N LEU A 59 -16.55 0.79 -5.25
CA LEU A 59 -15.21 0.75 -5.84
C LEU A 59 -15.20 1.58 -7.11
N LEU A 60 -14.38 2.63 -7.14
CA LEU A 60 -14.14 3.46 -8.31
C LEU A 60 -12.84 3.01 -8.97
N MET A 61 -12.96 2.51 -10.19
CA MET A 61 -11.83 1.99 -10.97
C MET A 61 -11.69 2.77 -12.27
N PRO A 62 -10.57 3.49 -12.49
CA PRO A 62 -10.27 4.09 -13.78
C PRO A 62 -10.16 3.04 -14.89
N PRO A 63 -10.56 3.36 -16.14
CA PRO A 63 -10.53 2.40 -17.25
C PRO A 63 -9.11 1.90 -17.56
N GLU A 64 -8.08 2.72 -17.32
CA GLU A 64 -6.67 2.35 -17.49
C GLU A 64 -6.27 1.27 -16.49
N VAL A 65 -6.70 1.40 -15.23
CA VAL A 65 -6.46 0.38 -14.17
C VAL A 65 -7.21 -0.91 -14.49
N HIS A 66 -8.44 -0.81 -15.01
CA HIS A 66 -9.19 -1.97 -15.47
C HIS A 66 -8.46 -2.73 -16.60
N ALA A 67 -7.88 -2.00 -17.55
CA ALA A 67 -7.09 -2.60 -18.63
C ALA A 67 -5.83 -3.30 -18.10
N LEU A 68 -5.14 -2.71 -17.10
CA LEU A 68 -4.00 -3.35 -16.44
C LEU A 68 -4.39 -4.65 -15.72
N LEU A 69 -5.51 -4.64 -15.00
CA LEU A 69 -6.05 -5.82 -14.34
C LEU A 69 -6.32 -6.94 -15.35
N ARG A 70 -7.03 -6.65 -16.46
CA ARG A 70 -7.32 -7.66 -17.49
C ARG A 70 -6.05 -8.22 -18.12
N ARG A 71 -5.05 -7.37 -18.38
CA ARG A 71 -3.75 -7.81 -18.89
C ARG A 71 -3.07 -8.78 -17.93
N GLN A 72 -3.08 -8.49 -16.63
CA GLN A 72 -2.47 -9.35 -15.62
C GLN A 72 -3.17 -10.70 -15.52
N LEU A 73 -4.51 -10.72 -15.57
CA LEU A 73 -5.29 -11.96 -15.55
C LEU A 73 -5.06 -12.81 -16.80
N ALA A 74 -4.93 -12.17 -17.96
CA ALA A 74 -4.59 -12.87 -19.20
C ALA A 74 -3.22 -13.57 -19.11
N LEU A 75 -2.22 -12.92 -18.48
CA LEU A 75 -0.91 -13.56 -18.22
C LEU A 75 -1.01 -14.76 -17.28
N ALA A 76 -2.00 -14.77 -16.38
CA ALA A 76 -2.27 -15.87 -15.47
C ALA A 76 -3.18 -16.96 -16.06
N ASN A 77 -3.54 -16.87 -17.35
CA ASN A 77 -4.53 -17.73 -18.01
C ASN A 77 -5.90 -17.74 -17.30
N VAL A 78 -6.25 -16.66 -16.62
CA VAL A 78 -7.56 -16.46 -15.99
C VAL A 78 -8.44 -15.63 -16.91
N GLN A 79 -9.63 -16.13 -17.24
CA GLN A 79 -10.63 -15.35 -17.97
C GLN A 79 -11.18 -14.27 -17.04
N ALA A 80 -10.87 -13.01 -17.35
CA ALA A 80 -11.39 -11.88 -16.60
C ALA A 80 -12.92 -11.82 -16.71
N ALA A 81 -13.58 -11.35 -15.64
CA ALA A 81 -15.00 -11.06 -15.67
C ALA A 81 -15.33 -10.11 -16.84
N PRO A 82 -16.46 -10.32 -17.54
CA PRO A 82 -16.86 -9.45 -18.63
C PRO A 82 -16.99 -8.02 -18.12
N ALA A 83 -16.45 -7.07 -18.88
CA ALA A 83 -16.47 -5.67 -18.50
C ALA A 83 -17.91 -5.20 -18.31
N PRO A 84 -18.25 -4.51 -17.20
CA PRO A 84 -19.54 -3.82 -17.11
C PRO A 84 -19.60 -2.77 -18.23
N GLY A 85 -20.70 -2.73 -18.97
CA GLY A 85 -20.89 -1.78 -20.07
C GLY A 85 -20.76 -0.31 -19.62
N PRO A 86 -20.41 0.62 -20.52
CA PRO A 86 -20.31 2.03 -20.19
C PRO A 86 -21.66 2.55 -19.65
N GLY A 87 -21.66 3.11 -18.44
CA GLY A 87 -22.87 3.61 -17.77
C GLY A 87 -23.65 2.58 -16.95
N CYS A 88 -23.11 1.36 -16.76
CA CYS A 88 -23.76 0.38 -15.90
C CYS A 88 -23.47 0.68 -14.43
N GLU A 89 -24.32 1.52 -13.81
CA GLU A 89 -24.52 1.50 -12.37
C GLU A 89 -25.09 0.13 -12.02
N VAL A 90 -24.23 -0.84 -11.69
CA VAL A 90 -24.68 -2.17 -11.29
C VAL A 90 -25.37 -2.01 -9.93
N PRO A 91 -26.70 -2.18 -9.83
CA PRO A 91 -27.38 -2.06 -8.55
C PRO A 91 -26.84 -3.14 -7.61
N ALA A 92 -26.76 -2.81 -6.32
CA ALA A 92 -26.14 -3.59 -5.25
C ALA A 92 -26.77 -4.98 -4.96
N ALA A 93 -27.61 -5.50 -5.84
CA ALA A 93 -28.16 -6.85 -5.75
C ALA A 93 -27.19 -7.85 -6.42
N GLU A 94 -26.23 -8.35 -5.64
CA GLU A 94 -25.61 -9.69 -5.73
C GLU A 94 -25.43 -10.31 -7.14
N SER A 95 -25.08 -9.51 -8.14
CA SER A 95 -24.85 -10.04 -9.47
C SER A 95 -23.54 -10.82 -9.44
N ALA A 96 -23.58 -12.08 -9.86
CA ALA A 96 -22.41 -12.96 -9.93
C ALA A 96 -21.20 -12.29 -10.64
N GLN A 97 -21.47 -11.36 -11.56
CA GLN A 97 -20.48 -10.53 -12.24
C GLN A 97 -19.73 -9.59 -11.30
N THR A 98 -20.42 -8.93 -10.35
CA THR A 98 -19.78 -8.06 -9.36
C THR A 98 -18.88 -8.88 -8.43
N ALA A 99 -19.34 -10.05 -8.00
CA ALA A 99 -18.54 -10.96 -7.17
C ALA A 99 -17.30 -11.47 -7.93
N ALA A 100 -17.43 -11.77 -9.23
CA ALA A 100 -16.31 -12.15 -10.09
C ALA A 100 -15.32 -11.00 -10.25
N LEU A 101 -15.79 -9.77 -10.52
CA LEU A 101 -14.92 -8.60 -10.64
C LEU A 101 -14.19 -8.30 -9.32
N LEU A 102 -14.84 -8.40 -8.17
CA LEU A 102 -14.19 -8.19 -6.87
C LEU A 102 -13.15 -9.27 -6.58
N ARG A 103 -13.38 -10.52 -7.00
CA ARG A 103 -12.40 -11.61 -6.91
C ARG A 103 -11.18 -11.32 -7.79
N ASP A 104 -11.42 -10.88 -9.02
CA ASP A 104 -10.38 -10.49 -9.97
C ASP A 104 -9.53 -9.33 -9.43
N VAL A 105 -10.18 -8.32 -8.85
CA VAL A 105 -9.51 -7.19 -8.17
C VAL A 105 -8.68 -7.66 -7.00
N ALA A 106 -9.23 -8.51 -6.13
CA ALA A 106 -8.49 -9.04 -4.98
C ALA A 106 -7.26 -9.85 -5.43
N GLY A 107 -7.41 -10.70 -6.46
CA GLY A 107 -6.31 -11.45 -7.05
C GLY A 107 -5.23 -10.53 -7.63
N TRP A 108 -5.62 -9.53 -8.42
CA TRP A 108 -4.69 -8.56 -9.00
C TRP A 108 -3.92 -7.78 -7.93
N LEU A 109 -4.61 -7.33 -6.87
CA LEU A 109 -3.99 -6.64 -5.74
C LEU A 109 -2.97 -7.49 -4.98
N VAL A 110 -3.18 -8.80 -4.87
CA VAL A 110 -2.22 -9.74 -4.28
C VAL A 110 -0.99 -9.88 -5.17
N VAL A 111 -1.17 -9.96 -6.49
CA VAL A 111 -0.05 -10.00 -7.44
C VAL A 111 0.77 -8.69 -7.36
N ASN A 112 0.12 -7.54 -7.21
CA ASN A 112 0.80 -6.27 -6.99
C ASN A 112 1.65 -6.30 -5.70
N SER A 113 1.14 -6.90 -4.61
CA SER A 113 1.92 -7.08 -3.37
C SER A 113 3.21 -7.87 -3.63
N MET A 114 3.14 -8.96 -4.38
CA MET A 114 4.34 -9.75 -4.74
C MET A 114 5.35 -8.92 -5.55
N GLY A 115 4.85 -8.09 -6.48
CA GLY A 115 5.68 -7.16 -7.25
C GLY A 115 6.41 -6.16 -6.35
N SER A 116 5.69 -5.58 -5.37
CA SER A 116 6.25 -4.65 -4.39
C SER A 116 7.30 -5.31 -3.48
N GLU A 117 7.00 -6.51 -2.96
CA GLU A 117 7.93 -7.27 -2.11
C GLU A 117 9.25 -7.58 -2.83
N ARG A 118 9.17 -7.95 -4.12
CA ARG A 118 10.37 -8.17 -4.95
C ARG A 118 11.23 -6.91 -5.09
N LEU A 119 10.61 -5.75 -5.28
CA LEU A 119 11.34 -4.47 -5.35
C LEU A 119 12.04 -4.15 -4.04
N GLN A 120 11.35 -4.33 -2.91
CA GLN A 120 11.92 -4.11 -1.57
C GLN A 120 13.08 -5.07 -1.29
N PHE A 121 12.94 -6.34 -1.69
CA PHE A 121 14.02 -7.32 -1.57
C PHE A 121 15.26 -6.91 -2.37
N ASN A 122 15.09 -6.51 -3.62
CA ASN A 122 16.21 -6.04 -4.45
C ASN A 122 16.90 -4.81 -3.84
N GLN A 123 16.12 -3.87 -3.28
CA GLN A 123 16.68 -2.71 -2.58
C GLN A 123 17.51 -3.14 -1.35
N LEU A 124 17.02 -4.10 -0.57
CA LEU A 124 17.75 -4.65 0.58
C LEU A 124 19.07 -5.30 0.14
N CYS A 125 19.08 -6.07 -0.95
CA CYS A 125 20.31 -6.65 -1.49
C CYS A 125 21.34 -5.57 -1.86
N LEU A 126 20.93 -4.51 -2.55
CA LEU A 126 21.81 -3.39 -2.89
C LEU A 126 22.34 -2.69 -1.63
N GLN A 127 21.49 -2.47 -0.63
CA GLN A 127 21.91 -1.90 0.66
C GLN A 127 22.93 -2.78 1.39
N ASN A 128 22.74 -4.10 1.36
CA ASN A 128 23.65 -5.06 1.97
C ASN A 128 25.03 -5.06 1.29
N VAL A 129 25.07 -5.06 -0.04
CA VAL A 129 26.33 -4.93 -0.79
C VAL A 129 27.02 -3.60 -0.45
N ALA A 130 26.26 -2.50 -0.44
CA ALA A 130 26.80 -1.20 -0.08
C ALA A 130 27.29 -1.12 1.39
N ASN A 131 26.73 -1.93 2.28
CA ASN A 131 27.16 -1.99 3.68
C ASN A 131 28.57 -2.59 3.84
N VAL A 132 29.05 -3.42 2.91
CA VAL A 132 30.39 -4.04 3.01
C VAL A 132 31.48 -2.96 3.02
N TYR A 133 31.49 -2.07 2.03
CA TYR A 133 32.50 -1.01 1.98
C TYR A 133 32.21 0.11 2.97
N ARG A 134 30.93 0.45 3.21
CA ARG A 134 30.57 1.49 4.20
C ARG A 134 31.04 1.14 5.61
N LYS A 135 30.86 -0.12 6.05
CA LYS A 135 31.34 -0.58 7.36
C LYS A 135 32.87 -0.55 7.43
N ARG A 136 33.57 -1.05 6.39
CA ARG A 136 35.04 -1.01 6.35
C ARG A 136 35.59 0.42 6.40
N GLY A 137 35.06 1.32 5.57
CA GLY A 137 35.45 2.72 5.57
C GLY A 137 35.16 3.43 6.89
N PHE A 138 34.00 3.15 7.50
CA PHE A 138 33.66 3.69 8.82
C PHE A 138 34.64 3.22 9.91
N THR A 139 34.96 1.92 9.95
CA THR A 139 35.95 1.38 10.89
C THR A 139 37.33 2.02 10.68
N GLU A 140 37.75 2.23 9.44
CA GLU A 140 39.03 2.86 9.13
C GLU A 140 39.08 4.34 9.52
N ILE A 141 37.97 5.08 9.35
CA ILE A 141 37.85 6.46 9.82
C ILE A 141 37.93 6.50 11.35
N LEU A 142 37.22 5.60 12.04
CA LEU A 142 37.26 5.54 13.50
C LEU A 142 38.65 5.17 14.04
N SER A 143 39.34 4.20 13.43
CA SER A 143 40.68 3.80 13.87
C SER A 143 41.72 4.91 13.68
N LYS A 144 41.62 5.68 12.59
CA LYS A 144 42.48 6.86 12.37
C LYS A 144 42.14 8.00 13.35
N GLY A 145 40.87 8.19 13.67
CA GLY A 145 40.42 9.18 14.65
C GLY A 145 40.88 8.88 16.08
N THR A 146 40.92 7.60 16.48
CA THR A 146 41.41 7.20 17.83
C THR A 146 42.93 7.16 17.92
N ALA A 147 43.65 6.86 16.84
CA ALA A 147 45.12 6.88 16.81
C ALA A 147 45.72 8.29 17.03
N GLY A 148 44.96 9.35 16.77
CA GLY A 148 45.37 10.74 17.05
C GLY A 148 45.29 11.17 18.53
N VAL A 149 44.75 10.32 19.41
CA VAL A 149 44.70 10.56 20.86
C VAL A 149 45.77 9.71 21.54
N THR A 150 47.03 10.02 21.28
CA THR A 150 48.13 9.56 22.15
C THR A 150 48.21 10.56 23.31
N PRO A 151 48.09 10.15 24.58
CA PRO A 151 48.34 11.06 25.69
C PRO A 151 49.83 11.45 25.64
N GLN A 152 50.12 12.73 25.37
CA GLN A 152 51.48 13.26 25.56
C GLN A 152 51.87 13.06 27.02
N GLY A 153 53.09 12.56 27.21
CA GLY A 153 53.59 12.03 28.47
C GLY A 153 53.51 13.03 29.63
N GLY A 154 53.16 12.50 30.80
CA GLY A 154 53.48 13.14 32.07
C GLY A 154 54.98 13.02 32.31
N ASP A 155 55.65 14.17 32.28
CA ASP A 155 57.04 14.36 32.67
C ASP A 155 57.18 14.05 34.17
N ALA A 156 57.82 12.91 34.49
CA ALA A 156 58.17 12.55 35.86
C ALA A 156 59.57 13.07 36.15
N GLY A 157 59.62 14.31 36.65
CA GLY A 157 60.84 14.94 37.17
C GLY A 157 61.41 14.13 38.35
N ALA A 158 62.73 13.90 38.27
CA ALA A 158 63.58 13.33 39.31
C ALA A 158 63.96 14.38 40.37
#